data_AF-A0A136MYP2-F1
#
_entry.id   AF-A0A136MYP2-F1
#
_cell.length_a   1.000
_cell.length_b   1.000
_cell.length_c   1.000
_cell.angle_alpha   90.00
_cell.angle_beta   90.00
_cell.angle_gamma   90.00
#
_symmetry.space_group_name_H-M   'P 1'
#
loop_
_entity.id
_entity.type
_entity.pdbx_description
1 polymer ?
#
loop_
_entity_poly.entity_id
_entity_poly.type
_entity_poly.pdbx_seq_one_letter_code
_entity_poly.pdbx_strand_id
1 'polypeptide(L)'
;MLRNCLIRLWRGASTSLLTGTTTGLHPYIKEKNMAKATRLAFGEALAEVGATNSRVVAFDADLSKSTMSSLFAKKFPDRFFEMGIQEANMIGAAAGMALSGKIPFICSFACFITGRYDMIRMSIAYSKAGVRVVGTHAGIGIGEDGNSQMGLEDVGLMRGLPNMIVLQPADELETRQMIQFLANEYEGPAYIRLTRQNLPDVSPAGYQFKLGRSVILRNGKDVTCFASGGTVPGALQAAEQLAAEGIDVRVVNLSSINRSMRIWWFSVPGKRKRSLQSRIIMSSAEWEARSARCWQRNARPWSNGGGFLINLANPAVLRPSMPNMNSMARELPAGSKSLSRLDSFGR
;
A
#
# COMPACT_ATOMS: atom_id res chain seq x y z
N MET A 1 18.30 22.32 -2.83
CA MET A 1 18.93 21.69 -1.65
C MET A 1 17.96 20.79 -0.88
N LEU A 2 16.89 21.30 -0.25
CA LEU A 2 15.90 20.49 0.51
C LEU A 2 15.41 19.22 -0.21
N ARG A 3 15.02 19.31 -1.49
CA ARG A 3 14.53 18.16 -2.28
C ARG A 3 15.58 17.04 -2.44
N ASN A 4 16.86 17.39 -2.58
CA ASN A 4 17.93 16.42 -2.77
C ASN A 4 18.42 15.84 -1.43
N CYS A 5 18.38 16.62 -0.34
CA CYS A 5 18.68 16.14 1.02
C CYS A 5 17.63 15.11 1.48
N LEU A 6 16.34 15.42 1.27
CA LEU A 6 15.22 14.51 1.53
C LEU A 6 15.34 13.20 0.76
N ILE A 7 15.72 13.22 -0.53
CA ILE A 7 15.88 11.99 -1.32
C ILE A 7 17.07 11.15 -0.81
N ARG A 8 18.13 11.79 -0.30
CA ARG A 8 19.37 11.12 0.11
C ARG A 8 19.25 10.45 1.50
N LEU A 9 18.67 11.14 2.47
CA LEU A 9 18.40 10.62 3.82
C LEU A 9 17.36 9.48 3.78
N TRP A 10 16.38 9.61 2.89
CA TRP A 10 15.30 8.65 2.79
C TRP A 10 15.66 7.36 2.08
N ARG A 11 16.69 7.37 1.21
CA ARG A 11 17.34 6.15 0.74
C ARG A 11 18.06 5.41 1.87
N GLY A 12 18.62 6.11 2.85
CA GLY A 12 19.30 5.52 4.01
C GLY A 12 18.36 4.82 5.00
N ALA A 13 17.20 5.43 5.27
CA ALA A 13 16.16 4.81 6.12
C ALA A 13 15.50 3.58 5.46
N SER A 14 15.46 3.52 4.12
CA SER A 14 14.93 2.36 3.39
C SER A 14 15.80 1.12 3.53
N THR A 15 17.11 1.27 3.73
CA THR A 15 18.05 0.15 3.88
C THR A 15 17.92 -0.50 5.27
N SER A 16 17.74 0.28 6.33
CA SER A 16 17.60 -0.24 7.69
C SER A 16 16.25 -0.95 7.92
N LEU A 17 15.19 -0.50 7.26
CA LEU A 17 13.89 -1.19 7.24
C LEU A 17 13.93 -2.55 6.52
N LEU A 18 14.86 -2.75 5.58
CA LEU A 18 15.05 -4.01 4.86
C LEU A 18 16.01 -4.99 5.59
N THR A 19 16.94 -4.48 6.39
CA THR A 19 17.98 -5.31 7.05
C THR A 19 17.74 -5.63 8.52
N GLY A 20 16.65 -5.15 9.13
CA GLY A 20 16.26 -5.50 10.50
C GLY A 20 17.23 -5.02 11.59
N THR A 21 18.17 -4.13 11.28
CA THR A 21 19.14 -3.61 12.24
C THR A 21 18.61 -2.34 12.89
N THR A 22 17.99 -2.48 14.06
CA THR A 22 17.56 -1.37 14.92
C THR A 22 18.71 -0.90 15.81
N THR A 23 19.42 0.15 15.41
CA THR A 23 20.27 0.93 16.32
C THR A 23 19.55 2.23 16.69
N GLY A 24 19.16 2.34 17.97
CA GLY A 24 18.56 3.54 18.59
C GLY A 24 17.03 3.56 18.59
N LEU A 25 16.40 3.07 19.66
CA LEU A 25 14.95 3.14 19.86
C LEU A 25 14.51 4.54 20.34
N HIS A 26 13.43 5.04 19.74
CA HIS A 26 12.93 6.42 19.88
C HIS A 26 11.79 6.50 20.91
N PRO A 27 11.60 7.62 21.65
CA PRO A 27 10.48 7.80 22.59
C PRO A 27 9.04 7.65 22.05
N TYR A 28 8.82 7.59 20.71
CA TYR A 28 7.51 7.30 20.11
C TYR A 28 7.35 5.82 19.73
N ILE A 29 8.45 5.09 19.60
CA ILE A 29 8.47 3.64 19.38
C ILE A 29 8.65 3.04 20.77
N LYS A 30 7.53 2.78 21.46
CA LYS A 30 7.57 2.19 22.80
C LYS A 30 8.30 0.84 22.71
N GLU A 31 9.31 0.66 23.56
CA GLU A 31 10.10 -0.57 23.71
C GLU A 31 9.32 -1.77 24.30
N LYS A 32 8.00 -1.82 24.11
CA LYS A 32 7.15 -2.84 24.73
C LYS A 32 5.89 -3.09 23.90
N ASN A 33 6.04 -3.71 22.73
CA ASN A 33 5.22 -4.83 22.22
C ASN A 33 5.44 -5.08 20.72
N MET A 34 5.26 -6.34 20.35
CA MET A 34 5.78 -6.95 19.12
C MET A 34 5.17 -6.37 17.86
N ALA A 35 6.02 -5.81 16.98
CA ALA A 35 5.61 -5.35 15.65
C ALA A 35 4.80 -6.45 14.94
N LYS A 36 3.55 -6.14 14.59
CA LYS A 36 2.63 -7.06 13.93
C LYS A 36 2.33 -6.58 12.52
N ALA A 37 2.25 -7.52 11.58
CA ALA A 37 1.80 -7.20 10.23
C ALA A 37 0.31 -6.84 10.25
N THR A 38 -0.07 -5.79 9.53
CA THR A 38 -1.47 -5.35 9.44
C THR A 38 -2.38 -6.45 8.86
N ARG A 39 -1.87 -7.31 7.96
CA ARG A 39 -2.62 -8.51 7.51
C ARG A 39 -2.96 -9.49 8.64
N LEU A 40 -2.07 -9.67 9.62
CA LEU A 40 -2.30 -10.57 10.75
C LEU A 40 -3.29 -9.96 11.73
N ALA A 41 -3.11 -8.67 12.06
CA ALA A 41 -4.06 -7.91 12.85
C ALA A 41 -5.47 -7.92 12.23
N PHE A 42 -5.55 -7.85 10.90
CA PHE A 42 -6.80 -8.01 10.15
C PHE A 42 -7.43 -9.39 10.35
N GLY A 43 -6.70 -10.48 10.17
CA GLY A 43 -7.25 -11.83 10.30
C GLY A 43 -7.78 -12.11 11.72
N GLU A 44 -7.06 -11.64 12.74
CA GLU A 44 -7.50 -11.70 14.14
C GLU A 44 -8.77 -10.85 14.36
N ALA A 45 -8.76 -9.59 13.92
CA ALA A 45 -9.91 -8.69 14.05
C ALA A 45 -11.15 -9.21 13.31
N LEU A 46 -10.97 -9.78 12.11
CA LEU A 46 -12.04 -10.37 11.32
C LEU A 46 -12.68 -11.54 12.08
N ALA A 47 -11.87 -12.41 12.69
CA ALA A 47 -12.34 -13.52 13.51
C ALA A 47 -13.07 -13.05 14.79
N GLU A 48 -12.69 -11.90 15.35
CA GLU A 48 -13.38 -11.32 16.49
C GLU A 48 -14.73 -10.70 16.12
N VAL A 49 -14.80 -9.89 15.06
CA VAL A 49 -16.07 -9.33 14.60
C VAL A 49 -17.00 -10.42 14.08
N GLY A 50 -16.44 -11.51 13.54
CA GLY A 50 -17.21 -12.71 13.20
C GLY A 50 -17.94 -13.31 14.40
N ALA A 51 -17.33 -13.28 15.59
CA ALA A 51 -17.94 -13.82 16.80
C ALA A 51 -19.12 -12.99 17.31
N THR A 52 -19.11 -11.68 17.05
CA THR A 52 -20.13 -10.74 17.55
C THR A 52 -21.16 -10.33 16.49
N ASN A 53 -20.88 -10.55 15.21
CA ASN A 53 -21.75 -10.16 14.11
C ASN A 53 -21.94 -11.31 13.11
N SER A 54 -23.13 -11.92 13.14
CA SER A 54 -23.52 -13.05 12.28
C SER A 54 -23.74 -12.67 10.82
N ARG A 55 -23.83 -11.36 10.49
CA ARG A 55 -23.91 -10.88 9.10
C ARG A 55 -22.55 -10.94 8.41
N VAL A 56 -21.45 -10.93 9.17
CA VAL A 56 -20.09 -10.99 8.61
C VAL A 56 -19.85 -12.36 7.97
N VAL A 57 -19.39 -12.33 6.73
CA VAL A 57 -18.93 -13.49 5.96
C VAL A 57 -17.59 -13.14 5.32
N ALA A 58 -16.76 -14.15 5.07
CA ALA A 58 -15.44 -13.96 4.48
C ALA A 58 -15.29 -14.79 3.21
N PHE A 59 -14.65 -14.22 2.21
CA PHE A 59 -14.27 -14.90 0.97
C PHE A 59 -12.77 -14.79 0.78
N ASP A 60 -12.17 -15.82 0.20
CA ASP A 60 -10.78 -15.80 -0.24
C ASP A 60 -10.65 -16.45 -1.62
N ALA A 61 -9.52 -16.18 -2.28
CA ALA A 61 -9.22 -16.67 -3.62
C ALA A 61 -7.92 -17.49 -3.60
N ASP A 62 -7.93 -18.61 -2.87
CA ASP A 62 -6.82 -19.54 -2.66
C ASP A 62 -5.56 -18.92 -2.01
N LEU A 63 -5.73 -17.85 -1.22
CA LEU A 63 -4.65 -17.12 -0.56
C LEU A 63 -4.88 -16.97 0.95
N SER A 64 -5.80 -17.74 1.52
CA SER A 64 -6.30 -17.57 2.90
C SER A 64 -5.23 -17.65 4.01
N LYS A 65 -4.16 -18.42 3.78
CA LYS A 65 -2.99 -18.46 4.66
C LYS A 65 -2.17 -17.17 4.59
N SER A 66 -2.06 -16.58 3.40
CA SER A 66 -1.29 -15.37 3.14
C SER A 66 -2.05 -14.10 3.51
N THR A 67 -3.36 -14.05 3.27
CA THR A 67 -4.23 -12.93 3.64
C THR A 67 -4.60 -12.94 5.12
N MET A 68 -4.37 -14.08 5.81
CA MET A 68 -4.76 -14.38 7.19
C MET A 68 -6.28 -14.55 7.40
N SER A 69 -7.06 -14.61 6.32
CA SER A 69 -8.50 -14.92 6.38
C SER A 69 -8.77 -16.35 6.88
N SER A 70 -7.77 -17.23 6.80
CA SER A 70 -7.81 -18.59 7.38
C SER A 70 -8.11 -18.61 8.89
N LEU A 71 -7.80 -17.53 9.62
CA LEU A 71 -8.17 -17.40 11.04
C LEU A 71 -9.69 -17.32 11.23
N PHE A 72 -10.39 -16.64 10.33
CA PHE A 72 -11.86 -16.62 10.30
C PHE A 72 -12.40 -17.98 9.83
N ALA A 73 -11.82 -18.57 8.77
CA ALA A 73 -12.23 -19.87 8.25
C ALA A 73 -12.21 -20.97 9.32
N LYS A 74 -11.17 -20.99 10.17
CA LYS A 74 -11.04 -21.95 11.26
C LYS A 74 -12.15 -21.82 12.31
N LYS A 75 -12.62 -20.60 12.60
CA LYS A 75 -13.66 -20.36 13.61
C LYS A 75 -15.07 -20.45 13.06
N PHE A 76 -15.28 -20.06 11.80
CA PHE A 76 -16.59 -19.96 11.17
C PHE A 76 -16.57 -20.57 9.76
N PRO A 77 -16.35 -21.89 9.63
CA PRO A 77 -16.28 -22.54 8.32
C PRO A 77 -17.55 -22.33 7.50
N ASP A 78 -18.73 -22.34 8.13
CA ASP A 78 -20.02 -22.13 7.46
C ASP A 78 -20.26 -20.71 6.92
N ARG A 79 -19.37 -19.76 7.27
CA ARG A 79 -19.42 -18.36 6.82
C ARG A 79 -18.15 -17.96 6.05
N PHE A 80 -17.30 -18.92 5.74
CA PHE A 80 -16.11 -18.73 4.94
C PHE A 80 -16.28 -19.41 3.59
N PHE A 81 -16.03 -18.68 2.51
CA PHE A 81 -16.23 -19.13 1.14
C PHE A 81 -14.89 -19.09 0.40
N GLU A 82 -14.33 -20.27 0.16
CA GLU A 82 -13.17 -20.42 -0.71
C GLU A 82 -13.63 -20.41 -2.17
N MET A 83 -13.13 -19.45 -2.95
CA MET A 83 -13.56 -19.25 -4.34
C MET A 83 -12.53 -19.77 -5.36
N GLY A 84 -11.39 -20.29 -4.90
CA GLY A 84 -10.25 -20.64 -5.76
C GLY A 84 -9.64 -19.39 -6.42
N ILE A 85 -8.78 -19.58 -7.41
CA ILE A 85 -8.10 -18.47 -8.12
C ILE A 85 -9.07 -17.78 -9.11
N GLN A 86 -10.10 -17.13 -8.57
CA GLN A 86 -11.20 -16.53 -9.32
C GLN A 86 -11.67 -15.21 -8.68
N GLU A 87 -10.79 -14.21 -8.58
CA GLU A 87 -11.13 -12.94 -7.90
C GLU A 87 -12.35 -12.25 -8.53
N ALA A 88 -12.52 -12.36 -9.84
CA ALA A 88 -13.66 -11.78 -10.55
C ALA A 88 -14.99 -12.40 -10.12
N ASN A 89 -15.03 -13.74 -10.01
CA ASN A 89 -16.22 -14.46 -9.56
C ASN A 89 -16.51 -14.17 -8.07
N MET A 90 -15.46 -14.16 -7.24
CA MET A 90 -15.55 -13.78 -5.82
C MET A 90 -16.17 -12.40 -5.63
N ILE A 91 -15.78 -11.41 -6.43
CA ILE A 91 -16.34 -10.05 -6.38
C ILE A 91 -17.86 -10.06 -6.69
N GLY A 92 -18.27 -10.79 -7.73
CA GLY A 92 -19.69 -10.91 -8.10
C GLY A 92 -20.52 -11.61 -7.02
N ALA A 93 -20.05 -12.74 -6.52
CA ALA A 93 -20.71 -13.49 -5.45
C ALA A 93 -20.85 -12.66 -4.17
N ALA A 94 -19.78 -11.96 -3.78
CA ALA A 94 -19.80 -11.08 -2.61
C ALA A 94 -20.76 -9.90 -2.79
N ALA A 95 -20.84 -9.29 -3.99
CA ALA A 95 -21.82 -8.25 -4.26
C ALA A 95 -23.26 -8.75 -4.03
N GLY A 96 -23.60 -9.94 -4.52
CA GLY A 96 -24.91 -10.56 -4.26
C GLY A 96 -25.20 -10.81 -2.78
N MET A 97 -24.20 -11.28 -2.02
CA MET A 97 -24.30 -11.49 -0.58
C MET A 97 -24.48 -10.18 0.19
N ALA A 98 -23.77 -9.13 -0.20
CA ALA A 98 -23.94 -7.79 0.38
C ALA A 98 -25.37 -7.26 0.15
N LEU A 99 -25.89 -7.39 -1.08
CA LEU A 99 -27.26 -6.98 -1.41
C LEU A 99 -28.33 -7.84 -0.71
N SER A 100 -27.95 -9.03 -0.25
CA SER A 100 -28.79 -9.93 0.57
C SER A 100 -28.66 -9.70 2.08
N GLY A 101 -28.05 -8.58 2.50
CA GLY A 101 -27.94 -8.18 3.91
C GLY A 101 -26.76 -8.79 4.68
N LYS A 102 -25.83 -9.47 4.01
CA LYS A 102 -24.56 -9.90 4.61
C LYS A 102 -23.51 -8.80 4.52
N ILE A 103 -22.42 -8.99 5.26
CA ILE A 103 -21.26 -8.09 5.28
C ILE A 103 -20.04 -8.89 4.80
N PRO A 104 -19.82 -8.96 3.48
CA PRO A 104 -18.72 -9.73 2.93
C PRO A 104 -17.39 -8.99 3.01
N PHE A 105 -16.39 -9.66 3.57
CA PHE A 105 -14.98 -9.33 3.42
C PHE A 105 -14.37 -10.24 2.37
N ILE A 106 -13.94 -9.67 1.24
CA ILE A 106 -13.28 -10.42 0.16
C ILE A 106 -11.77 -10.19 0.22
N CYS A 107 -11.00 -11.28 0.26
CA CYS A 107 -9.57 -11.22 0.56
C CYS A 107 -8.75 -11.78 -0.61
N SER A 108 -7.76 -11.02 -1.05
CA SER A 108 -6.71 -11.49 -1.98
C SER A 108 -5.52 -10.54 -1.90
N PHE A 109 -4.52 -10.69 -2.78
CA PHE A 109 -3.45 -9.71 -2.89
C PHE A 109 -3.98 -8.46 -3.59
N ALA A 110 -3.46 -7.30 -3.19
CA ALA A 110 -3.89 -6.00 -3.71
C ALA A 110 -3.79 -5.95 -5.24
N CYS A 111 -2.71 -6.45 -5.83
CA CYS A 111 -2.54 -6.53 -7.29
C CYS A 111 -3.63 -7.36 -7.99
N PHE A 112 -3.95 -8.55 -7.46
CA PHE A 112 -4.89 -9.47 -8.10
C PHE A 112 -6.33 -8.98 -8.00
N ILE A 113 -6.74 -8.55 -6.80
CA ILE A 113 -8.12 -8.11 -6.58
C ILE A 113 -8.40 -6.80 -7.31
N THR A 114 -7.48 -5.83 -7.25
CA THR A 114 -7.67 -4.55 -7.95
C THR A 114 -7.46 -4.68 -9.46
N GLY A 115 -6.74 -5.71 -9.91
CA GLY A 115 -6.68 -6.11 -11.32
C GLY A 115 -8.03 -6.52 -11.92
N ARG A 116 -9.03 -6.83 -11.10
CA ARG A 116 -10.44 -7.03 -11.52
C ARG A 116 -11.27 -5.75 -11.40
N TYR A 117 -10.64 -4.62 -11.73
CA TYR A 117 -11.19 -3.28 -11.55
C TYR A 117 -12.62 -3.12 -12.08
N ASP A 118 -12.92 -3.69 -13.26
CA ASP A 118 -14.25 -3.57 -13.86
C ASP A 118 -15.35 -4.22 -13.02
N MET A 119 -15.08 -5.40 -12.45
CA MET A 119 -16.01 -6.09 -11.55
C MET A 119 -16.25 -5.29 -10.28
N ILE A 120 -15.19 -4.72 -9.67
CA ILE A 120 -15.34 -3.85 -8.49
C ILE A 120 -16.15 -2.61 -8.87
N ARG A 121 -15.88 -2.00 -10.03
CA ARG A 121 -16.57 -0.81 -10.51
C ARG A 121 -18.07 -1.06 -10.64
N MET A 122 -18.45 -2.07 -11.41
CA MET A 122 -19.86 -2.32 -11.74
C MET A 122 -20.60 -2.96 -10.57
N SER A 123 -20.07 -4.04 -10.01
CA SER A 123 -20.77 -4.88 -9.04
C SER A 123 -20.70 -4.36 -7.61
N ILE A 124 -19.72 -3.52 -7.27
CA ILE A 124 -19.55 -3.00 -5.90
C ILE A 124 -19.79 -1.49 -5.85
N ALA A 125 -19.04 -0.70 -6.63
CA ALA A 125 -19.04 0.76 -6.49
C ALA A 125 -20.34 1.41 -7.01
N TYR A 126 -20.81 1.01 -8.19
CA TYR A 126 -22.02 1.56 -8.81
C TYR A 126 -23.31 1.04 -8.17
N SER A 127 -23.34 -0.25 -7.84
CA SER A 127 -24.46 -0.87 -7.11
C SER A 127 -24.54 -0.42 -5.64
N LYS A 128 -23.50 0.25 -5.13
CA LYS A 128 -23.33 0.59 -3.70
C LYS A 128 -23.38 -0.64 -2.79
N ALA A 129 -23.02 -1.82 -3.31
CA ALA A 129 -22.98 -3.03 -2.52
C ALA A 129 -21.95 -2.86 -1.39
N GLY A 130 -22.36 -3.12 -0.16
CA GLY A 130 -21.51 -3.04 1.04
C GLY A 130 -20.46 -4.15 1.07
N VAL A 131 -19.50 -4.16 0.15
CA VAL A 131 -18.42 -5.14 0.12
C VAL A 131 -17.15 -4.51 0.68
N ARG A 132 -16.47 -5.24 1.57
CA ARG A 132 -15.19 -4.87 2.16
C ARG A 132 -14.09 -5.59 1.38
N VAL A 133 -13.48 -4.89 0.44
CA VAL A 133 -12.42 -5.38 -0.42
C VAL A 133 -11.09 -5.29 0.33
N VAL A 134 -10.45 -6.41 0.60
CA VAL A 134 -9.21 -6.48 1.37
C VAL A 134 -8.06 -6.85 0.44
N GLY A 135 -7.19 -5.88 0.18
CA GLY A 135 -5.96 -6.07 -0.58
C GLY A 135 -4.76 -6.20 0.34
N THR A 136 -4.20 -7.39 0.45
CA THR A 136 -2.96 -7.63 1.21
C THR A 136 -1.73 -7.51 0.31
N HIS A 137 -0.53 -7.62 0.86
CA HIS A 137 0.72 -7.59 0.07
C HIS A 137 0.84 -6.31 -0.77
N ALA A 138 0.37 -5.20 -0.21
CA ALA A 138 0.41 -3.91 -0.89
C ALA A 138 1.81 -3.28 -0.84
N GLY A 139 2.16 -2.56 -1.90
CA GLY A 139 3.43 -1.86 -2.03
C GLY A 139 4.62 -2.78 -2.31
N ILE A 140 5.81 -2.19 -2.21
CA ILE A 140 7.09 -2.88 -2.45
C ILE A 140 7.56 -3.73 -1.26
N GLY A 141 6.95 -3.55 -0.08
CA GLY A 141 7.36 -4.18 1.18
C GLY A 141 7.13 -5.69 1.24
N ILE A 142 6.62 -6.29 0.16
CA ILE A 142 6.43 -7.74 0.05
C ILE A 142 7.75 -8.50 -0.02
N GLY A 143 8.79 -7.89 -0.60
CA GLY A 143 10.12 -8.49 -0.74
C GLY A 143 10.26 -9.37 -1.98
N GLU A 144 10.60 -10.63 -1.74
CA GLU A 144 11.18 -11.56 -2.71
C GLU A 144 10.22 -12.06 -3.78
N ASP A 145 8.91 -12.00 -3.55
CA ASP A 145 7.88 -12.46 -4.49
C ASP A 145 7.91 -11.67 -5.81
N GLY A 146 8.42 -10.43 -5.78
CA GLY A 146 8.68 -9.64 -6.96
C GLY A 146 7.48 -8.87 -7.51
N ASN A 147 7.67 -8.27 -8.69
CA ASN A 147 6.80 -7.19 -9.18
C ASN A 147 5.35 -7.63 -9.49
N SER A 148 5.13 -8.90 -9.84
CA SER A 148 3.80 -9.42 -10.19
C SER A 148 2.81 -9.42 -9.03
N GLN A 149 3.31 -9.39 -7.78
CA GLN A 149 2.52 -9.48 -6.56
C GLN A 149 2.37 -8.11 -5.87
N MET A 150 3.12 -7.10 -6.31
CA MET A 150 3.12 -5.77 -5.71
C MET A 150 1.88 -4.98 -6.12
N GLY A 151 0.96 -4.70 -5.18
CA GLY A 151 -0.12 -3.75 -5.41
C GLY A 151 0.38 -2.30 -5.32
N LEU A 152 0.68 -1.68 -6.47
CA LEU A 152 1.26 -0.33 -6.54
C LEU A 152 0.26 0.73 -7.07
N GLU A 153 -0.69 0.29 -7.86
CA GLU A 153 -1.74 1.07 -8.51
C GLU A 153 -3.07 1.03 -7.76
N ASP A 154 -3.18 0.16 -6.76
CA ASP A 154 -4.40 -0.20 -6.04
C ASP A 154 -5.11 1.03 -5.43
N VAL A 155 -4.37 1.92 -4.76
CA VAL A 155 -4.93 3.17 -4.22
C VAL A 155 -5.46 4.08 -5.34
N GLY A 156 -4.74 4.16 -6.46
CA GLY A 156 -5.13 4.99 -7.61
C GLY A 156 -6.44 4.50 -8.23
N LEU A 157 -6.54 3.19 -8.44
CA LEU A 157 -7.74 2.53 -8.97
C LEU A 157 -8.92 2.70 -8.02
N MET A 158 -8.79 2.28 -6.76
CA MET A 158 -9.91 2.25 -5.82
C MET A 158 -10.43 3.65 -5.48
N ARG A 159 -9.55 4.65 -5.43
CA ARG A 159 -9.94 6.07 -5.24
C ARG A 159 -10.55 6.71 -6.50
N GLY A 160 -10.42 6.03 -7.64
CA GLY A 160 -11.09 6.37 -8.89
C GLY A 160 -12.60 6.08 -8.85
N LEU A 161 -13.01 5.13 -8.01
CA LEU A 161 -14.39 4.64 -7.95
C LEU A 161 -15.30 5.57 -7.11
N PRO A 162 -16.54 5.83 -7.56
CA PRO A 162 -17.52 6.51 -6.73
C PRO A 162 -17.92 5.62 -5.54
N ASN A 163 -18.39 6.23 -4.45
CA ASN A 163 -18.87 5.56 -3.23
C ASN A 163 -17.85 4.71 -2.46
N MET A 164 -16.69 4.38 -3.06
CA MET A 164 -15.63 3.59 -2.44
C MET A 164 -14.85 4.43 -1.43
N ILE A 165 -14.78 3.96 -0.17
CA ILE A 165 -13.80 4.49 0.79
C ILE A 165 -12.49 3.70 0.67
N VAL A 166 -11.35 4.38 0.79
CA VAL A 166 -10.03 3.75 0.77
C VAL A 166 -9.38 3.95 2.13
N LEU A 167 -9.00 2.86 2.78
CA LEU A 167 -8.37 2.84 4.09
C LEU A 167 -7.02 2.12 4.01
N GLN A 168 -6.02 2.64 4.73
CA GLN A 168 -4.69 2.04 4.86
C GLN A 168 -4.18 2.24 6.30
N PRO A 169 -4.39 1.27 7.20
CA PRO A 169 -3.95 1.37 8.59
C PRO A 169 -2.42 1.34 8.70
N ALA A 170 -1.88 2.10 9.65
CA ALA A 170 -0.45 2.22 9.91
C ALA A 170 0.12 1.15 10.87
N ASP A 171 -0.73 0.57 11.73
CA ASP A 171 -0.34 -0.41 12.74
C ASP A 171 -1.48 -1.39 13.11
N GLU A 172 -1.23 -2.24 14.11
CA GLU A 172 -2.21 -3.21 14.62
C GLU A 172 -3.45 -2.53 15.19
N LEU A 173 -3.29 -1.53 16.06
CA LEU A 173 -4.40 -0.87 16.75
C LEU A 173 -5.36 -0.22 15.74
N GLU A 174 -4.82 0.53 14.79
CA GLU A 174 -5.61 1.18 13.74
C GLU A 174 -6.29 0.15 12.83
N THR A 175 -5.60 -0.95 12.50
CA THR A 175 -6.20 -2.05 11.73
C THR A 175 -7.43 -2.63 12.45
N ARG A 176 -7.29 -3.00 13.72
CA ARG A 176 -8.39 -3.62 14.50
C ARG A 176 -9.62 -2.71 14.59
N GLN A 177 -9.41 -1.43 14.88
CA GLN A 177 -10.50 -0.46 14.97
C GLN A 177 -11.17 -0.21 13.61
N MET A 178 -10.41 -0.18 12.51
CA MET A 178 -10.98 -0.07 11.16
C MET A 178 -11.87 -1.28 10.82
N ILE A 179 -11.44 -2.50 11.15
CA ILE A 179 -12.25 -3.70 10.88
C ILE A 179 -13.53 -3.71 11.72
N GLN A 180 -13.46 -3.30 12.99
CA GLN A 180 -14.63 -3.13 13.84
C GLN A 180 -15.62 -2.11 13.26
N PHE A 181 -15.14 -0.93 12.87
CA PHE A 181 -15.94 0.10 12.22
C PHE A 181 -16.61 -0.44 10.93
N LEU A 182 -15.84 -1.10 10.07
CA LEU A 182 -16.35 -1.62 8.80
C LEU A 182 -17.37 -2.75 8.97
N ALA A 183 -17.26 -3.55 10.04
CA ALA A 183 -18.18 -4.63 10.32
C ALA A 183 -19.48 -4.15 10.98
N ASN A 184 -19.43 -3.08 11.78
CA ASN A 184 -20.54 -2.73 12.67
C ASN A 184 -21.22 -1.40 12.34
N GLU A 185 -20.52 -0.45 11.70
CA GLU A 185 -21.00 0.94 11.57
C GLU A 185 -21.10 1.41 10.11
N TYR A 186 -20.32 0.85 9.20
CA TYR A 186 -20.28 1.28 7.80
C TYR A 186 -21.08 0.34 6.90
N GLU A 187 -21.94 0.86 6.02
CA GLU A 187 -22.77 0.03 5.12
C GLU A 187 -22.35 0.12 3.63
N GLY A 188 -21.42 1.02 3.29
CA GLY A 188 -20.98 1.22 1.90
C GLY A 188 -19.84 0.29 1.45
N PRO A 189 -19.38 0.42 0.19
CA PRO A 189 -18.19 -0.26 -0.29
C PRO A 189 -16.92 0.35 0.31
N ALA A 190 -15.97 -0.52 0.68
CA ALA A 190 -14.69 -0.13 1.25
C ALA A 190 -13.54 -0.95 0.67
N TYR A 191 -12.39 -0.31 0.45
CA TYR A 191 -11.12 -0.96 0.18
C TYR A 191 -10.16 -0.75 1.36
N ILE A 192 -9.60 -1.84 1.88
CA ILE A 192 -8.61 -1.83 2.94
C ILE A 192 -7.29 -2.36 2.37
N ARG A 193 -6.25 -1.54 2.47
CA ARG A 193 -4.91 -1.82 1.98
C ARG A 193 -4.00 -2.28 3.13
N LEU A 194 -3.54 -3.52 3.07
CA LEU A 194 -2.76 -4.17 4.13
C LEU A 194 -1.37 -4.58 3.65
N THR A 195 -0.43 -4.65 4.59
CA THR A 195 0.98 -4.92 4.37
C THR A 195 1.37 -6.32 4.83
N ARG A 196 2.41 -6.88 4.20
CA ARG A 196 2.97 -8.20 4.56
C ARG A 196 3.91 -8.10 5.76
N GLN A 197 4.73 -7.06 5.78
CA GLN A 197 5.75 -6.79 6.79
C GLN A 197 5.14 -6.39 8.14
N ASN A 198 5.85 -6.72 9.20
CA ASN A 198 5.56 -6.26 10.54
C ASN A 198 5.77 -4.75 10.63
N LEU A 199 4.79 -4.03 11.17
CA LEU A 199 4.88 -2.60 11.38
C LEU A 199 4.98 -2.32 12.89
N PRO A 200 5.81 -1.36 13.31
CA PRO A 200 5.82 -0.91 14.69
C PRO A 200 4.51 -0.18 15.01
N ASP A 201 4.12 -0.23 16.28
CA ASP A 201 2.99 0.56 16.76
C ASP A 201 3.33 2.05 16.70
N VAL A 202 2.46 2.83 16.05
CA VAL A 202 2.64 4.28 15.87
C VAL A 202 1.46 5.09 16.41
N SER A 203 0.32 4.43 16.66
CA SER A 203 -0.88 5.06 17.17
C SER A 203 -0.66 5.64 18.57
N PRO A 204 -1.05 6.91 18.81
CA PRO A 204 -0.90 7.52 20.12
C PRO A 204 -1.80 6.84 21.17
N ALA A 205 -1.48 7.06 22.45
CA ALA A 205 -2.32 6.58 23.55
C ALA A 205 -3.75 7.13 23.42
N GLY A 206 -4.76 6.27 23.59
CA GLY A 206 -6.16 6.64 23.45
C GLY A 206 -6.62 6.88 22.01
N TYR A 207 -5.84 6.46 21.01
CA TYR A 207 -6.24 6.55 19.60
C TYR A 207 -7.62 5.90 19.36
N GLN A 208 -8.47 6.64 18.63
CA GLN A 208 -9.76 6.18 18.14
C GLN A 208 -9.88 6.50 16.65
N PHE A 209 -10.09 5.46 15.85
CA PHE A 209 -10.32 5.58 14.42
C PHE A 209 -11.63 6.34 14.17
N LYS A 210 -11.55 7.31 13.26
CA LYS A 210 -12.72 8.03 12.74
C LYS A 210 -12.54 8.22 11.24
N LEU A 211 -13.51 7.76 10.46
CA LEU A 211 -13.48 7.90 9.01
C LEU A 211 -13.25 9.37 8.60
N GLY A 212 -12.31 9.59 7.68
CA GLY A 212 -11.95 10.91 7.17
C GLY A 212 -11.09 11.78 8.10
N ARG A 213 -10.72 11.29 9.29
CA ARG A 213 -9.83 12.01 10.21
C ARG A 213 -8.40 11.51 10.07
N SER A 214 -7.46 12.44 9.94
CA SER A 214 -6.02 12.16 10.02
C SER A 214 -5.49 12.36 11.43
N VAL A 215 -4.34 11.75 11.73
CA VAL A 215 -3.70 11.85 13.04
C VAL A 215 -2.30 12.43 12.91
N ILE A 216 -2.03 13.46 13.70
CA ILE A 216 -0.69 14.04 13.82
C ILE A 216 0.11 13.12 14.75
N LEU A 217 1.13 12.46 14.22
CA LEU A 217 2.02 11.58 14.98
C LEU A 217 3.22 12.33 15.55
N ARG A 218 3.66 13.38 14.84
CA ARG A 218 4.74 14.27 15.27
C ARG A 218 4.38 15.70 14.91
N ASN A 219 4.51 16.62 15.86
CA ASN A 219 4.38 18.05 15.59
C ASN A 219 5.58 18.56 14.79
N GLY A 220 5.37 19.69 14.10
CA GLY A 220 6.45 20.38 13.42
C GLY A 220 5.97 21.66 12.74
N LYS A 221 6.91 22.58 12.47
CA LYS A 221 6.62 23.92 11.95
C LYS A 221 7.12 24.19 10.52
N ASP A 222 8.12 23.46 10.03
CA ASP A 222 8.79 23.80 8.77
C ASP A 222 8.17 23.07 7.56
N VAL A 223 7.86 21.78 7.71
CA VAL A 223 7.29 20.93 6.65
C VAL A 223 6.24 20.00 7.22
N THR A 224 5.23 19.62 6.42
CA THR A 224 4.29 18.54 6.76
C THR A 224 4.44 17.38 5.80
N CYS A 225 4.69 16.19 6.34
CA CYS A 225 4.76 14.92 5.62
C CYS A 225 3.47 14.12 5.90
N PHE A 226 2.77 13.74 4.83
CA PHE A 226 1.62 12.85 4.89
C PHE A 226 2.05 11.44 4.49
N ALA A 227 1.89 10.50 5.40
CA ALA A 227 2.24 9.09 5.20
C ALA A 227 1.05 8.21 5.54
N SER A 228 1.02 7.00 5.00
CA SER A 228 0.00 5.99 5.27
C SER A 228 0.59 4.58 5.26
N GLY A 229 0.01 3.68 6.04
CA GLY A 229 0.48 2.30 6.13
C GLY A 229 1.96 2.15 6.45
N GLY A 230 2.62 1.23 5.75
CA GLY A 230 4.03 0.89 5.97
C GLY A 230 5.04 2.02 5.70
N THR A 231 4.61 3.17 5.17
CA THR A 231 5.49 4.33 4.98
C THR A 231 5.60 5.21 6.23
N VAL A 232 4.65 5.10 7.16
CA VAL A 232 4.59 5.92 8.37
C VAL A 232 5.84 5.79 9.25
N PRO A 233 6.36 4.59 9.55
CA PRO A 233 7.58 4.44 10.34
C PRO A 233 8.79 5.13 9.69
N GLY A 234 8.94 4.97 8.37
CA GLY A 234 10.02 5.63 7.61
C GLY A 234 9.88 7.15 7.60
N ALA A 235 8.66 7.69 7.58
CA ALA A 235 8.43 9.13 7.68
C ALA A 235 8.81 9.69 9.06
N LEU A 236 8.51 8.96 10.15
CA LEU A 236 8.92 9.33 11.50
C LEU A 236 10.44 9.33 11.66
N GLN A 237 11.11 8.28 11.18
CA GLN A 237 12.58 8.19 11.20
C GLN A 237 13.24 9.32 10.40
N ALA A 238 12.71 9.64 9.21
CA ALA A 238 13.23 10.73 8.39
C ALA A 238 13.04 12.10 9.05
N ALA A 239 11.89 12.30 9.70
CA ALA A 239 11.60 13.53 10.43
C ALA A 239 12.58 13.75 11.59
N GLU A 240 13.05 12.67 12.23
CA GLU A 240 14.06 12.74 13.27
C GLU A 240 15.45 13.08 12.74
N GLN A 241 15.89 12.41 11.67
CA GLN A 241 17.15 12.74 11.01
C GLN A 241 17.20 14.21 10.56
N LEU A 242 16.08 14.73 10.05
CA LEU A 242 15.97 16.13 9.63
C LEU A 242 15.96 17.12 10.81
N ALA A 243 15.47 16.72 11.98
CA ALA A 243 15.51 17.57 13.15
C ALA A 243 16.96 17.79 13.65
N ALA A 244 17.83 16.79 13.50
CA ALA A 244 19.28 16.96 13.74
C ALA A 244 19.93 17.96 12.78
N GLU A 245 19.33 18.21 11.62
CA GLU A 245 19.73 19.23 10.64
C GLU A 245 18.99 20.56 10.83
N GLY A 246 18.20 20.72 11.90
CA GLY A 246 17.44 21.93 12.20
C GLY A 246 16.14 22.09 11.41
N ILE A 247 15.64 21.04 10.77
CA ILE A 247 14.38 21.04 10.02
C ILE A 247 13.29 20.30 10.80
N ASP A 248 12.28 21.02 11.26
CA ASP A 248 11.19 20.51 12.08
C ASP A 248 9.99 20.04 11.23
N VAL A 249 9.95 18.72 10.98
CA VAL A 249 8.94 18.06 10.14
C VAL A 249 7.78 17.54 10.99
N ARG A 250 6.57 18.01 10.66
CA ARG A 250 5.30 17.43 11.10
C ARG A 250 5.01 16.15 10.33
N VAL A 251 4.66 15.07 11.03
CA VAL A 251 4.26 13.80 10.41
C VAL A 251 2.78 13.53 10.71
N VAL A 252 2.02 13.28 9.64
CA VAL A 252 0.57 13.03 9.70
C VAL A 252 0.28 11.67 9.09
N ASN A 253 -0.33 10.77 9.88
CA ASN A 253 -0.91 9.53 9.38
C ASN A 253 -2.23 9.85 8.66
N LEU A 254 -2.28 9.54 7.37
CA LEU A 254 -3.43 9.71 6.49
C LEU A 254 -4.02 8.33 6.16
N SER A 255 -4.57 7.67 7.16
CA SER A 255 -5.04 6.29 7.05
C SER A 255 -6.39 6.16 6.32
N SER A 256 -7.10 7.26 6.10
CA SER A 256 -8.23 7.34 5.17
C SER A 256 -7.80 8.13 3.93
N ILE A 257 -7.99 7.60 2.72
CA ILE A 257 -7.42 8.15 1.47
C ILE A 257 -8.54 8.57 0.49
N ASN A 258 -9.70 9.03 1.00
CA ASN A 258 -10.88 9.30 0.16
C ASN A 258 -10.95 10.75 -0.39
N ARG A 259 -11.69 10.96 -1.50
CA ARG A 259 -11.88 12.25 -2.18
C ARG A 259 -12.63 13.30 -1.35
N SER A 260 -13.60 12.88 -0.54
CA SER A 260 -14.44 13.79 0.25
C SER A 260 -13.77 14.29 1.53
N MET A 261 -12.46 14.09 1.68
CA MET A 261 -11.70 14.68 2.77
C MET A 261 -11.80 16.21 2.71
N ARG A 262 -12.75 16.74 3.49
CA ARG A 262 -12.47 17.95 4.25
C ARG A 262 -11.32 17.58 5.15
N ILE A 263 -10.10 17.79 4.66
CA ILE A 263 -8.92 17.78 5.51
C ILE A 263 -9.29 18.75 6.62
N TRP A 264 -9.47 18.25 7.85
CA TRP A 264 -9.72 19.04 9.05
C TRP A 264 -8.43 19.83 9.36
N TRP A 265 -8.10 20.77 8.47
CA TRP A 265 -6.92 21.62 8.51
C TRP A 265 -7.20 22.86 9.37
N PHE A 266 -8.48 23.14 9.70
CA PHE A 266 -8.91 24.44 10.20
C PHE A 266 -9.21 24.55 11.70
N SER A 267 -8.96 23.52 12.52
CA SER A 267 -9.12 23.66 13.98
C SER A 267 -7.81 23.43 14.72
N VAL A 268 -6.85 24.33 14.52
CA VAL A 268 -5.90 24.66 15.58
C VAL A 268 -6.56 25.78 16.40
N PRO A 269 -6.93 25.56 17.67
CA PRO A 269 -7.47 26.63 18.51
C PRO A 269 -6.45 27.78 18.58
N GLY A 270 -6.87 29.00 18.22
CA GLY A 270 -6.09 30.22 18.46
C GLY A 270 -5.19 30.74 17.33
N LYS A 271 -5.18 30.17 16.11
CA LYS A 271 -4.43 30.76 14.98
C LYS A 271 -5.34 31.16 13.81
N ARG A 272 -5.40 32.46 13.52
CA ARG A 272 -6.12 33.06 12.37
C ARG A 272 -5.77 32.32 11.07
N LYS A 273 -6.74 32.23 10.16
CA LYS A 273 -6.60 31.81 8.75
C LYS A 273 -5.50 32.63 8.06
N ARG A 274 -4.24 32.22 8.18
CA ARG A 274 -3.15 32.67 7.32
C ARG A 274 -2.81 31.53 6.39
N SER A 275 -2.82 31.82 5.10
CA SER A 275 -2.37 30.97 4.00
C SER A 275 -0.89 30.64 4.18
N LEU A 276 -0.59 29.64 5.01
CA LEU A 276 0.73 29.02 5.00
C LEU A 276 0.78 28.16 3.74
N GLN A 277 1.57 28.60 2.76
CA GLN A 277 2.09 27.76 1.69
C GLN A 277 3.00 26.69 2.31
N SER A 278 2.42 25.72 3.02
CA SER A 278 3.14 24.52 3.43
C SER A 278 3.44 23.75 2.14
N ARG A 279 4.73 23.67 1.78
CA ARG A 279 5.20 22.83 0.67
C ARG A 279 4.83 21.39 1.00
N ILE A 280 3.84 20.84 0.32
CA ILE A 280 3.49 19.42 0.39
C ILE A 280 4.66 18.66 -0.22
N ILE A 281 5.33 17.82 0.58
CA ILE A 281 6.37 16.93 0.08
C ILE A 281 5.81 15.52 0.08
N MET A 282 5.40 15.11 -1.12
CA MET A 282 5.22 13.74 -1.60
C MET A 282 4.13 12.90 -0.91
N SER A 283 3.23 12.29 -1.71
CA SER A 283 2.25 11.33 -1.21
C SER A 283 2.85 9.91 -1.13
N SER A 284 2.31 9.06 -0.25
CA SER A 284 2.72 7.64 -0.12
C SER A 284 2.72 6.89 -1.46
N ALA A 285 1.75 7.18 -2.34
CA ALA A 285 1.66 6.58 -3.67
C ALA A 285 2.79 7.02 -4.61
N GLU A 286 3.21 8.30 -4.54
CA GLU A 286 4.36 8.78 -5.31
C GLU A 286 5.68 8.18 -4.82
N TRP A 287 5.79 7.85 -3.54
CA TRP A 287 6.95 7.13 -3.04
C TRP A 287 7.06 5.73 -3.59
N GLU A 288 6.01 4.92 -3.41
CA GLU A 288 6.05 3.51 -3.80
C GLU A 288 6.33 3.38 -5.30
N ALA A 289 5.72 4.24 -6.12
CA ALA A 289 6.01 4.31 -7.55
C ALA A 289 7.46 4.73 -7.87
N ARG A 290 8.08 5.59 -7.05
CA ARG A 290 9.50 6.00 -7.22
C ARG A 290 10.48 4.94 -6.72
N SER A 291 10.14 4.24 -5.65
CA SER A 291 10.97 3.19 -5.06
C SER A 291 10.92 1.91 -5.89
N ALA A 292 9.77 1.55 -6.46
CA ALA A 292 9.66 0.47 -7.45
C ALA A 292 10.59 0.72 -8.65
N ARG A 293 10.65 1.95 -9.18
CA ARG A 293 11.59 2.33 -10.24
C ARG A 293 13.06 2.23 -9.81
N CYS A 294 13.37 2.54 -8.55
CA CYS A 294 14.73 2.43 -8.02
C CYS A 294 15.15 0.97 -7.83
N TRP A 295 14.22 0.12 -7.39
CA TRP A 295 14.42 -1.32 -7.25
C TRP A 295 14.60 -1.99 -8.63
N GLN A 296 13.76 -1.66 -9.61
CA GLN A 296 13.89 -2.14 -11.00
C GLN A 296 15.23 -1.75 -11.64
N ARG A 297 15.78 -0.58 -11.31
CA ARG A 297 17.10 -0.16 -11.80
C ARG A 297 18.25 -0.93 -11.17
N ASN A 298 18.05 -1.49 -9.97
CA ASN A 298 19.08 -2.17 -9.19
C ASN A 298 18.94 -3.70 -9.19
N ALA A 299 17.80 -4.24 -9.61
CA ALA A 299 17.59 -5.68 -9.79
C ALA A 299 18.29 -6.15 -11.08
N ARG A 300 19.56 -6.55 -10.98
CA ARG A 300 20.23 -7.34 -12.03
C ARG A 300 19.89 -8.83 -11.85
N PRO A 301 19.84 -9.63 -12.95
CA PRO A 301 19.73 -11.08 -12.84
C PRO A 301 20.91 -11.62 -12.03
N TRP A 302 20.61 -12.49 -11.08
CA TRP A 302 21.62 -13.10 -10.21
C TRP A 302 22.37 -14.18 -11.01
N SER A 303 23.50 -13.82 -11.61
CA SER A 303 24.46 -14.77 -12.15
C SER A 303 25.50 -15.10 -11.07
N ASN A 304 25.64 -16.39 -10.78
CA ASN A 304 26.59 -17.00 -9.85
C ASN A 304 28.01 -16.38 -9.86
N GLY A 305 28.60 -16.20 -8.68
CA GLY A 305 30.03 -15.89 -8.50
C GLY A 305 30.26 -14.71 -7.57
N GLY A 306 31.03 -14.92 -6.50
CA GLY A 306 31.19 -13.99 -5.38
C GLY A 306 31.87 -12.65 -5.68
N GLY A 307 31.79 -11.77 -4.69
CA GLY A 307 32.57 -10.52 -4.63
C GLY A 307 31.75 -9.33 -4.12
N PHE A 308 32.03 -8.91 -2.89
CA PHE A 308 31.65 -7.60 -2.35
C PHE A 308 32.23 -6.49 -3.22
N LEU A 309 31.40 -5.57 -3.72
CA LEU A 309 31.85 -4.27 -4.23
C LEU A 309 30.73 -3.24 -4.09
N ILE A 310 30.79 -2.49 -2.98
CA ILE A 310 30.09 -1.22 -2.80
C ILE A 310 30.83 -0.19 -3.65
N ASN A 311 30.21 0.33 -4.70
CA ASN A 311 30.78 1.46 -5.43
C ASN A 311 30.11 2.77 -4.99
N LEU A 312 30.83 3.49 -4.12
CA LEU A 312 30.61 4.87 -3.71
C LEU A 312 31.59 5.77 -4.50
N ALA A 313 31.16 6.45 -5.56
CA ALA A 313 31.83 7.63 -6.15
C ALA A 313 30.87 8.34 -7.14
N ASN A 314 30.28 9.49 -6.80
CA ASN A 314 30.68 10.90 -7.06
C ASN A 314 30.15 11.46 -8.42
N PRO A 315 29.61 12.71 -8.49
CA PRO A 315 28.90 13.25 -9.65
C PRO A 315 29.73 14.25 -10.45
N ALA A 316 29.91 14.01 -11.75
CA ALA A 316 30.16 15.01 -12.80
C ALA A 316 30.15 14.29 -14.16
N VAL A 317 29.88 15.03 -15.26
CA VAL A 317 30.17 14.62 -16.67
C VAL A 317 29.09 13.64 -17.22
N LEU A 318 28.23 13.87 -18.24
CA LEU A 318 28.17 14.79 -19.38
C LEU A 318 26.72 14.95 -19.89
N ARG A 319 26.47 16.07 -20.59
CA ARG A 319 25.27 16.40 -21.39
C ARG A 319 25.05 15.37 -22.51
N PRO A 320 23.81 15.04 -22.90
CA PRO A 320 23.58 14.33 -24.15
C PRO A 320 23.58 15.31 -25.33
N SER A 321 24.62 15.23 -26.17
CA SER A 321 24.57 15.69 -27.55
C SER A 321 23.78 14.66 -28.38
N MET A 322 22.71 15.09 -29.04
CA MET A 322 21.97 14.27 -30.02
C MET A 322 22.84 13.97 -31.25
N PRO A 323 22.82 12.74 -31.81
CA PRO A 323 23.28 12.51 -33.17
C PRO A 323 22.17 12.77 -34.19
N ASN A 324 22.58 13.41 -35.28
CA ASN A 324 21.81 13.74 -36.49
C ASN A 324 21.18 12.49 -37.14
N MET A 325 19.91 12.58 -37.52
CA MET A 325 19.26 11.68 -38.47
C MET A 325 19.81 11.95 -39.88
N ASN A 326 20.84 11.22 -40.31
CA ASN A 326 21.16 10.93 -41.72
C ASN A 326 22.45 10.10 -41.81
N SER A 327 22.37 8.80 -41.49
CA SER A 327 23.28 7.77 -42.03
C SER A 327 22.92 6.40 -41.46
N MET A 328 22.14 5.61 -42.20
CA MET A 328 22.23 4.14 -42.25
C MET A 328 21.20 3.60 -43.26
N ALA A 329 21.48 3.89 -44.54
CA ALA A 329 21.08 3.01 -45.63
C ALA A 329 22.36 2.31 -46.10
N ARG A 330 22.24 1.01 -46.42
CA ARG A 330 23.27 0.05 -46.91
C ARG A 330 23.82 -0.89 -45.83
N GLU A 331 23.29 -2.12 -45.80
CA GLU A 331 23.95 -3.35 -46.28
C GLU A 331 23.22 -4.58 -45.73
N LEU A 332 22.58 -5.33 -46.64
CA LEU A 332 22.11 -6.71 -46.42
C LEU A 332 23.09 -7.65 -47.14
N PRO A 333 23.50 -8.78 -46.56
CA PRO A 333 23.99 -9.91 -47.33
C PRO A 333 22.85 -10.88 -47.65
N ALA A 334 22.83 -11.33 -48.90
CA ALA A 334 21.89 -12.27 -49.47
C ALA A 334 22.19 -13.73 -49.09
N GLY A 335 21.11 -14.50 -48.89
CA GLY A 335 21.02 -15.91 -49.32
C GLY A 335 21.47 -17.01 -48.36
N SER A 336 20.52 -17.77 -47.81
CA SER A 336 20.13 -19.09 -48.36
C SER A 336 19.17 -19.85 -47.43
N LYS A 337 18.10 -20.41 -48.04
CA LYS A 337 17.39 -21.70 -47.81
C LYS A 337 17.04 -22.08 -46.34
N SER A 338 15.83 -22.47 -45.93
CA SER A 338 14.73 -23.21 -46.59
C SER A 338 13.57 -23.46 -45.61
N LEU A 339 12.36 -23.69 -46.15
CA LEU A 339 11.22 -24.49 -45.60
C LEU A 339 10.51 -23.91 -44.35
N SER A 340 9.36 -23.22 -44.48
CA SER A 340 8.00 -23.67 -44.82
C SER A 340 7.21 -24.33 -43.66
N ARG A 341 5.94 -23.91 -43.57
CA ARG A 341 4.81 -24.37 -42.73
C ARG A 341 4.65 -23.71 -41.36
N LEU A 342 3.62 -22.88 -41.25
CA LEU A 342 2.52 -23.03 -40.28
C LEU A 342 1.37 -22.10 -40.70
N ASP A 343 0.55 -22.58 -41.62
CA ASP A 343 -0.83 -22.14 -41.77
C ASP A 343 -1.73 -23.14 -41.04
N SER A 344 -2.89 -22.64 -40.60
CA SER A 344 -4.01 -23.31 -39.94
C SER A 344 -3.89 -23.52 -38.42
N PHE A 345 -4.64 -22.73 -37.65
CA PHE A 345 -5.81 -23.25 -36.93
C PHE A 345 -6.71 -22.08 -36.53
N GLY A 346 -7.79 -21.92 -37.28
CA GLY A 346 -9.03 -21.35 -36.77
C GLY A 346 -10.01 -22.48 -36.50
N ARG A 347 -10.57 -22.50 -35.30
CA ARG A 347 -11.97 -22.81 -34.96
C ARG A 347 -12.21 -22.46 -33.50
#